data_AF-A0A924TTH6-F1
#
_entry.id   AF-A0A924TTH6-F1
#
_cell.length_a   1.000
_cell.length_b   1.000
_cell.length_c   1.000
_cell.angle_alpha   90.00
_cell.angle_beta   90.00
_cell.angle_gamma   90.00
#
_symmetry.space_group_name_H-M   'P 1'
#
loop_
_entity.id
_entity.type
_entity.pdbx_description
1 polymer ?
#
loop_
_entity_poly.entity_id
_entity_poly.type
_entity_poly.pdbx_seq_one_letter_code
_entity_poly.pdbx_strand_id
1 'polypeptide(L)'
;MTNASMTFGRRERLVIPRGSAWLAAGVVLLIDGLRRLDRWQLSRQRDEPRTAQEVMAWADRLEPTEPSFAADLRAAALRADIETASPPRH
;
A
#
# COMPACT_ATOMS: atom_id res chain seq x y z
N MET A 1 6.68 19.87 67.92
CA MET A 1 5.75 19.86 66.77
C MET A 1 6.59 19.73 65.51
N THR A 2 6.48 18.61 64.79
CA THR A 2 7.36 18.25 63.66
C THR A 2 6.78 18.83 62.36
N ASN A 3 7.55 19.63 61.65
CA ASN A 3 7.16 20.20 60.36
C ASN A 3 7.56 19.22 59.24
N ALA A 4 6.58 18.65 58.53
CA ALA A 4 6.79 17.77 57.39
C ALA A 4 6.62 18.56 56.09
N SER A 5 7.72 18.80 55.37
CA SER A 5 7.68 19.39 54.03
C SER A 5 7.49 18.29 52.99
N MET A 6 6.26 18.11 52.48
CA MET A 6 5.99 17.30 51.30
C MET A 6 6.14 18.16 50.03
N THR A 7 7.30 18.08 49.37
CA THR A 7 7.50 18.66 48.04
C THR A 7 6.90 17.73 46.99
N PHE A 8 5.68 18.02 46.55
CA PHE A 8 5.10 17.45 45.34
C PHE A 8 5.56 18.26 44.13
N GLY A 9 6.26 17.61 43.20
CA GLY A 9 6.59 18.21 41.91
C GLY A 9 7.96 17.80 41.38
N ARG A 10 8.11 16.55 40.94
CA ARG A 10 9.15 16.23 39.97
C ARG A 10 8.47 15.85 38.66
N ARG A 11 8.46 16.78 37.71
CA ARG A 11 8.20 16.48 36.29
C ARG A 11 9.27 15.49 35.86
N GLU A 12 8.91 14.21 35.72
CA GLU A 12 9.75 13.26 35.02
C GLU A 12 9.82 13.71 33.55
N ARG A 13 10.86 14.48 33.22
CA ARG A 13 11.27 14.62 31.83
C ARG A 13 11.60 13.21 31.37
N LEU A 14 10.84 12.68 30.43
CA LEU A 14 11.15 11.42 29.75
C LEU A 14 12.49 11.64 29.04
N VAL A 15 13.59 11.30 29.71
CA VAL A 15 14.94 11.41 29.16
C VAL A 15 15.09 10.23 28.22
N ILE A 16 14.80 10.45 26.94
CA ILE A 16 15.11 9.47 25.89
C ILE A 16 16.61 9.21 25.96
N PRO A 17 17.04 7.98 26.31
CA PRO A 17 18.45 7.67 26.45
C PRO A 17 19.16 7.95 25.12
N ARG A 18 20.29 8.68 25.14
CA ARG A 18 21.04 9.01 23.91
C ARG A 18 21.43 7.77 23.10
N GLY A 19 21.55 6.60 23.73
CA GLY A 19 21.84 5.31 23.08
C GLY A 19 20.71 4.78 22.20
N SER A 20 19.44 5.11 22.47
CA SER A 20 18.31 4.65 21.66
C SER A 20 17.95 5.62 20.52
N ALA A 21 18.62 6.77 20.43
CA ALA A 21 18.37 7.77 19.39
C ALA A 21 18.70 7.24 17.99
N TRP A 22 19.75 6.41 17.85
CA TRP A 22 20.09 5.77 16.58
C TRP A 22 19.02 4.76 16.14
N LEU A 23 18.43 4.01 17.08
CA LEU A 23 17.34 3.09 16.79
C LEU A 23 16.07 3.85 16.37
N ALA A 24 15.75 4.95 17.04
CA ALA A 24 14.64 5.83 16.65
C ALA A 24 14.84 6.36 15.22
N ALA A 25 16.06 6.81 14.87
CA ALA A 25 16.38 7.24 13.51
C ALA A 25 16.24 6.09 12.49
N GLY A 26 16.69 4.88 12.84
CA GLY A 26 16.54 3.69 11.99
C GLY A 26 15.07 3.32 11.74
N VAL A 27 14.23 3.38 12.78
CA VAL A 27 12.78 3.12 12.66
C VAL A 27 12.11 4.17 11.78
N VAL A 28 12.48 5.44 11.89
CA VAL A 28 11.94 6.51 11.03
C VAL A 28 12.30 6.25 9.57
N LEU A 29 13.57 5.94 9.26
CA LEU A 29 14.00 5.60 7.91
C LEU A 29 13.26 4.38 7.34
N LEU A 30 13.03 3.37 8.16
CA LEU A 30 12.26 2.18 7.77
C LEU A 30 10.80 2.54 7.44
N ILE A 31 10.14 3.31 8.30
CA ILE A 31 8.74 3.75 8.08
C ILE A 31 8.64 4.58 6.80
N ASP A 32 9.57 5.51 6.57
CA ASP A 32 9.58 6.32 5.36
C ASP A 32 9.86 5.49 4.10
N GLY A 33 10.73 4.48 4.21
CA GLY A 33 10.96 3.49 3.16
C GLY A 33 9.68 2.73 2.81
N LEU A 34 8.99 2.20 3.82
CA LEU A 34 7.73 1.48 3.65
C LEU A 34 6.63 2.37 3.06
N ARG A 35 6.49 3.60 3.55
CA ARG A 35 5.54 4.59 2.99
C ARG A 35 5.86 4.99 1.55
N ARG A 36 7.14 5.00 1.17
CA ARG A 36 7.55 5.28 -0.20
C ARG A 36 7.19 4.13 -1.13
N LEU A 37 7.41 2.89 -0.68
CA LEU A 37 7.00 1.68 -1.41
C LEU A 37 5.48 1.60 -1.56
N ASP A 38 4.74 1.86 -0.49
CA ASP A 38 3.27 1.88 -0.48
C ASP A 38 2.72 2.90 -1.49
N ARG A 39 3.24 4.14 -1.48
CA ARG A 39 2.87 5.16 -2.48
C ARG A 39 3.23 4.76 -3.91
N TRP A 40 4.37 4.09 -4.10
CA TRP A 40 4.74 3.58 -5.42
C TRP A 40 3.77 2.47 -5.88
N GLN A 41 3.39 1.57 -4.99
CA GLN A 41 2.42 0.52 -5.28
C GLN A 41 1.03 1.10 -5.59
N LEU A 42 0.56 2.08 -4.81
CA LEU A 42 -0.68 2.80 -5.09
C LEU A 42 -0.63 3.55 -6.43
N SER A 43 0.53 4.07 -6.82
CA SER A 43 0.70 4.68 -8.14
C SER A 43 0.65 3.66 -9.27
N ARG A 44 1.19 2.46 -9.07
CA ARG A 44 1.07 1.33 -10.01
C ARG A 44 -0.36 0.81 -10.13
N GLN A 45 -1.11 0.81 -9.03
CA GLN A 45 -2.53 0.44 -9.01
C GLN A 45 -3.41 1.38 -9.83
N ARG A 46 -2.95 2.61 -10.11
CA ARG A 46 -3.66 3.51 -11.05
C ARG A 46 -3.53 3.07 -12.50
N ASP A 47 -2.48 2.33 -12.85
CA ASP A 47 -2.25 1.81 -14.20
C ASP A 47 -2.95 0.45 -14.42
N GLU A 48 -3.69 -0.05 -13.42
CA GLU A 48 -4.50 -1.25 -13.55
C GLU A 48 -5.65 -0.98 -14.54
N PRO A 49 -5.79 -1.77 -15.62
CA PRO A 49 -6.84 -1.57 -16.61
C PRO A 49 -8.22 -1.71 -15.97
N ARG A 50 -9.07 -0.69 -16.12
CA ARG A 50 -10.40 -0.61 -15.49
C ARG A 50 -11.52 -1.10 -16.39
N THR A 51 -11.25 -1.25 -17.68
CA THR A 51 -12.24 -1.67 -18.67
C THR A 51 -11.78 -2.90 -19.43
N ALA A 52 -12.73 -3.71 -19.92
CA ALA A 52 -12.42 -4.88 -20.74
C ALA A 52 -11.56 -4.51 -21.97
N GLN A 53 -11.80 -3.34 -22.58
CA GLN A 53 -10.99 -2.84 -23.70
C GLN A 53 -9.54 -2.53 -23.31
N GLU A 54 -9.31 -1.94 -22.14
CA GLU A 54 -7.95 -1.69 -21.64
C GLU A 54 -7.19 -3.00 -21.35
N VAL A 55 -7.90 -4.01 -20.82
CA VAL A 55 -7.33 -5.36 -20.62
C VAL A 55 -6.94 -6.01 -21.96
N MET A 56 -7.78 -5.89 -22.99
CA MET A 56 -7.47 -6.39 -24.35
C MET A 56 -6.24 -5.69 -24.93
N ALA A 57 -6.16 -4.37 -24.82
CA ALA A 57 -4.99 -3.61 -25.27
C ALA A 57 -3.71 -3.98 -24.47
N TRP A 58 -3.85 -4.44 -23.24
CA TRP A 58 -2.72 -4.91 -22.45
C TRP A 58 -2.27 -6.31 -22.84
N ALA A 59 -3.22 -7.20 -23.13
CA ALA A 59 -2.92 -8.52 -23.70
C ALA A 59 -2.14 -8.40 -25.00
N ASP A 60 -2.49 -7.46 -25.88
CA ASP A 60 -1.76 -7.24 -27.14
C ASP A 60 -0.32 -6.75 -26.93
N ARG A 61 -0.06 -6.00 -25.86
CA ARG A 61 1.32 -5.61 -25.49
C ARG A 61 2.13 -6.79 -24.95
N LEU A 62 1.48 -7.74 -24.30
CA LEU A 62 2.11 -8.90 -23.67
C LEU A 62 2.24 -10.10 -24.61
N GLU A 63 1.48 -10.15 -25.71
CA GLU A 63 1.54 -11.22 -26.71
C GLU A 63 2.97 -11.64 -27.14
N PRO A 64 3.92 -10.70 -27.39
CA PRO A 64 5.26 -11.09 -27.84
C PRO A 64 6.12 -11.74 -26.75
N THR A 65 5.82 -11.46 -25.48
CA THR A 65 6.62 -11.91 -24.33
C THR A 65 5.95 -13.05 -23.57
N GLU A 66 4.63 -13.04 -23.47
CA GLU A 66 3.82 -13.93 -22.63
C GLU A 66 2.49 -14.31 -23.33
N PRO A 67 2.53 -15.13 -24.39
CA PRO A 67 1.35 -15.42 -25.22
C PRO A 67 0.25 -16.16 -24.47
N SER A 68 0.60 -17.06 -23.54
CA SER A 68 -0.41 -17.79 -22.73
C SER A 68 -1.16 -16.84 -21.80
N PHE A 69 -0.45 -15.90 -21.17
CA PHE A 69 -1.06 -14.94 -20.26
C PHE A 69 -1.92 -13.92 -21.02
N ALA A 70 -1.47 -13.49 -22.22
CA ALA A 70 -2.27 -12.67 -23.12
C ALA A 70 -3.59 -13.35 -23.51
N ALA A 71 -3.57 -14.65 -23.82
CA ALA A 71 -4.79 -15.41 -24.12
C ALA A 71 -5.78 -15.44 -22.94
N ASP A 72 -5.28 -15.67 -21.72
CA ASP A 72 -6.11 -15.66 -20.51
C ASP A 72 -6.72 -14.27 -20.24
N LEU A 73 -5.94 -13.20 -20.43
CA LEU A 73 -6.42 -11.82 -20.30
C LEU A 73 -7.54 -11.51 -21.30
N ARG A 74 -7.40 -11.94 -22.57
CA ARG A 74 -8.46 -11.76 -23.57
C ARG A 74 -9.74 -12.52 -23.19
N ALA A 75 -9.61 -13.76 -22.73
CA ALA A 75 -10.75 -14.56 -22.30
C ALA A 75 -11.47 -13.93 -21.08
N ALA A 76 -10.70 -13.42 -20.11
CA ALA A 76 -11.25 -12.73 -18.94
C ALA A 76 -11.97 -11.43 -19.34
N ALA A 77 -11.38 -10.63 -20.23
CA ALA A 77 -11.98 -9.39 -20.73
C ALA A 77 -13.31 -9.64 -21.44
N LEU A 78 -13.37 -10.64 -22.33
CA LEU A 78 -14.60 -11.02 -23.03
C LEU A 78 -15.69 -11.49 -22.06
N ARG A 79 -15.33 -12.27 -21.04
CA ARG A 79 -16.28 -12.73 -20.02
C ARG A 79 -16.83 -11.55 -19.20
N ALA A 80 -15.98 -10.62 -18.78
CA ALA A 80 -16.40 -9.44 -18.03
C ALA A 80 -17.36 -8.56 -18.85
N ASP A 81 -17.11 -8.39 -20.15
CA ASP A 81 -17.99 -7.63 -21.05
C ASP A 81 -19.39 -8.26 -21.14
N ILE A 82 -19.45 -9.59 -21.33
CA ILE A 82 -20.71 -10.35 -21.37
C ILE A 82 -21.48 -10.25 -20.04
N GLU A 83 -20.77 -10.25 -18.91
CA GLU A 83 -21.37 -10.09 -17.58
C GLU A 83 -21.96 -8.70 -17.40
N THR A 84 -21.25 -7.64 -17.81
CA THR A 84 -21.78 -6.27 -17.75
C THR A 84 -22.96 -6.03 -18.69
N ALA A 85 -23.07 -6.79 -19.79
CA ALA A 85 -24.16 -6.70 -20.74
C ALA A 85 -25.41 -7.52 -20.33
N SER A 86 -25.30 -8.39 -19.32
CA SER A 86 -26.43 -9.20 -18.83
C SER A 86 -27.17 -8.48 -17.69
N PRO A 87 -28.52 -8.35 -17.75
CA PRO A 87 -29.28 -7.80 -16.62
C PRO A 87 -29.19 -8.74 -15.40
N PRO A 88 -29.26 -8.20 -14.16
CA PRO A 88 -29.22 -9.00 -12.95
C PRO A 88 -30.38 -10.01 -12.96
N ARG A 89 -30.07 -11.30 -12.89
CA ARG A 89 -31.07 -12.34 -12.64
C ARG A 89 -31.41 -12.30 -11.16
N HIS A 90 -32.55 -11.67 -10.84
CA HIS A 90 -33.24 -11.81 -9.55
C HIS A 90 -33.89 -13.19 -9.44
#